data_AF-A0A223D130-F1
#
_entry.id   AF-A0A223D130-F1
#
_cell.length_a   1.000
_cell.length_b   1.000
_cell.length_c   1.000
_cell.angle_alpha   90.00
_cell.angle_beta   90.00
_cell.angle_gamma   90.00
#
_symmetry.space_group_name_H-M   'P 1'
#
loop_
_entity.id
_entity.type
_entity.pdbx_description
1 polymer ?
#
loop_
_entity_poly.entity_id
_entity_poly.type
_entity_poly.pdbx_seq_one_letter_code
_entity_poly.pdbx_strand_id
1 'polypeptide(L)'
;MLQQSSWTFRYSLEGFLKRVLHCAPCPLTAEGLVETVLSDWAGPEQSRESIAARVRASLEATNGAFASVGNDKFTLRQTAGDDLQNHAYHFLKKTKRPQKQGDILRHLQQVTGRGRGELMSRVDLDCDPRFARLDGGEWLLTEWQPANDKIVQMMQARGIRRADSVDLLELVNEEAEQEYHIFYPEYDPRFALVGTVVECLLVELEAAATAEDTGMKTEEDNMTTTEQATVTSQATETTDLSAISTHQLVATVLKQLTDVSNELKQRNQDIPNEVLTLFNSEDLAGIEVLMGERKRVGALADDLALFVSKWSAE
;
A
#
# COMPACT_ATOMS: atom_id res chain seq x y z
N MET A 1 -23.60 -0.54 -0.35
CA MET A 1 -22.81 0.47 -1.08
C MET A 1 -21.36 0.22 -0.72
N LEU A 2 -20.63 -0.51 -1.55
CA LEU A 2 -19.23 -0.88 -1.28
C LEU A 2 -18.35 0.33 -1.59
N GLN A 3 -17.60 0.78 -0.57
CA GLN A 3 -16.69 1.91 -0.66
C GLN A 3 -15.63 1.68 -1.74
N GLN A 4 -15.41 2.78 -2.47
CA GLN A 4 -14.34 3.11 -3.39
C GLN A 4 -13.20 2.10 -3.51
N SER A 5 -13.13 1.54 -4.71
CA SER A 5 -12.10 0.68 -5.25
C SER A 5 -10.68 1.24 -5.09
N SER A 6 -9.83 0.38 -4.52
CA SER A 6 -8.45 0.10 -4.90
C SER A 6 -7.41 1.23 -4.78
N TRP A 7 -6.86 1.34 -3.58
CA TRP A 7 -5.56 1.97 -3.29
C TRP A 7 -4.38 1.13 -3.82
N THR A 8 -4.35 0.71 -5.08
CA THR A 8 -3.41 -0.35 -5.48
C THR A 8 -2.07 0.12 -6.05
N PHE A 9 -1.92 1.39 -6.45
CA PHE A 9 -0.61 2.05 -6.52
C PHE A 9 -0.83 3.56 -6.46
N ARG A 10 -0.25 4.22 -5.46
CA ARG A 10 -0.18 5.68 -5.47
C ARG A 10 0.93 6.10 -6.43
N TYR A 11 0.55 6.29 -7.68
CA TYR A 11 1.43 6.87 -8.68
C TYR A 11 1.62 8.36 -8.42
N SER A 12 2.81 8.85 -8.74
CA SER A 12 2.96 10.26 -9.10
C SER A 12 1.98 10.62 -10.23
N LEU A 13 1.49 11.86 -10.28
CA LEU A 13 0.56 12.30 -11.32
C LEU A 13 1.08 11.97 -12.72
N GLU A 14 2.36 12.22 -12.97
CA GLU A 14 2.99 11.87 -14.24
C GLU A 14 3.01 10.36 -14.51
N GLY A 15 3.38 9.54 -13.52
CA GLY A 15 3.34 8.08 -13.64
C GLY A 15 1.93 7.55 -13.95
N PHE A 16 0.91 8.16 -13.34
CA PHE A 16 -0.49 7.85 -13.63
C PHE A 16 -0.86 8.20 -15.07
N LEU A 17 -0.57 9.42 -15.51
CA LEU A 17 -0.85 9.87 -16.88
C LEU A 17 -0.13 9.01 -17.93
N LYS A 18 1.12 8.62 -17.67
CA LYS A 18 1.87 7.68 -18.53
C LYS A 18 1.13 6.37 -18.69
N ARG A 19 0.64 5.81 -17.58
CA ARG A 19 -0.09 4.54 -17.55
C ARG A 19 -1.42 4.63 -18.29
N VAL A 20 -2.21 5.68 -18.05
CA VAL A 20 -3.47 5.90 -18.75
C VAL A 20 -3.25 5.94 -20.26
N LEU A 21 -2.26 6.71 -20.73
CA LEU A 21 -1.93 6.81 -22.15
C LEU A 21 -1.30 5.53 -22.72
N HIS A 22 -0.60 4.75 -21.92
CA HIS A 22 -0.04 3.46 -22.33
C HIS A 22 -1.15 2.42 -22.58
N CYS A 23 -2.17 2.40 -21.72
CA CYS A 23 -3.32 1.50 -21.85
C CYS A 23 -4.36 2.00 -22.86
N ALA A 24 -4.35 3.29 -23.21
CA ALA A 24 -5.31 3.88 -24.12
C ALA A 24 -5.08 3.39 -25.57
N PRO A 25 -6.14 2.95 -26.29
CA PRO A 25 -6.03 2.53 -27.68
C PRO A 25 -5.80 3.71 -28.65
N CYS A 26 -6.02 4.95 -28.20
CA CYS A 26 -5.87 6.15 -28.99
C CYS A 26 -5.43 7.35 -28.14
N PRO A 27 -4.88 8.42 -28.76
CA PRO A 27 -4.54 9.65 -28.05
C PRO A 27 -5.74 10.27 -27.33
N LEU A 28 -5.54 10.69 -26.09
CA LEU A 28 -6.58 11.28 -25.23
C LEU A 28 -6.47 12.80 -25.18
N THR A 29 -7.61 13.48 -24.98
CA THR A 29 -7.63 14.94 -24.78
C THR A 29 -7.16 15.30 -23.37
N ALA A 30 -6.71 16.53 -23.15
CA ALA A 30 -6.39 17.02 -21.81
C ALA A 30 -7.59 16.88 -20.86
N GLU A 31 -8.81 17.18 -21.32
CA GLU A 31 -10.03 17.01 -20.54
C GLU A 31 -10.30 15.55 -20.18
N GLY A 32 -10.15 14.62 -21.13
CA GLY A 32 -10.33 13.18 -20.85
C GLY A 32 -9.33 12.64 -19.83
N LEU A 33 -8.07 13.14 -19.88
CA LEU A 33 -7.06 12.82 -18.88
C LEU A 33 -7.42 13.38 -17.50
N VAL A 34 -7.93 14.61 -17.41
CA VAL A 34 -8.41 15.21 -16.15
C VAL A 34 -9.55 14.39 -15.55
N GLU A 35 -10.51 13.94 -16.38
CA GLU A 35 -11.62 13.11 -15.91
C GLU A 35 -11.14 11.75 -15.39
N THR A 36 -10.19 11.14 -16.06
CA THR A 36 -9.57 9.88 -15.61
C THR A 36 -8.83 10.07 -14.29
N VAL A 37 -8.11 11.19 -14.13
CA VAL A 37 -7.45 11.53 -12.86
C VAL A 37 -8.48 11.75 -11.75
N LEU A 38 -9.60 12.41 -12.05
CA LEU A 38 -10.67 12.66 -11.07
C LEU A 38 -11.39 11.38 -10.61
N SER A 39 -11.61 10.43 -11.52
CA SER A 39 -12.31 9.18 -11.19
C SER A 39 -11.43 8.21 -10.43
N ASP A 40 -10.16 8.08 -10.83
CA ASP A 40 -9.33 6.93 -10.44
C ASP A 40 -8.12 7.31 -9.57
N TRP A 41 -7.73 8.59 -9.51
CA TRP A 41 -6.53 9.04 -8.79
C TRP A 41 -6.80 10.09 -7.70
N ALA A 42 -7.70 11.03 -7.95
CA ALA A 42 -7.91 12.17 -7.07
C ALA A 42 -8.65 11.75 -5.78
N GLY A 43 -8.03 12.04 -4.64
CA GLY A 43 -8.75 12.03 -3.36
C GLY A 43 -9.82 13.14 -3.31
N PRO A 44 -10.79 13.05 -2.37
CA PRO A 44 -11.94 13.94 -2.29
C PRO A 44 -11.60 15.43 -2.05
N GLU A 45 -10.34 15.76 -1.76
CA GLU A 45 -9.92 17.10 -1.31
C GLU A 45 -9.39 18.02 -2.42
N GLN A 46 -9.25 17.56 -3.67
CA GLN A 46 -8.69 18.39 -4.74
C GLN A 46 -9.76 18.95 -5.68
N SER A 47 -9.75 20.27 -5.89
CA SER A 47 -10.66 20.90 -6.85
C SER A 47 -10.32 20.51 -8.29
N ARG A 48 -11.35 20.35 -9.14
CA ARG A 48 -11.21 20.03 -10.58
C ARG A 48 -10.28 21.01 -11.29
N GLU A 49 -10.35 22.29 -10.96
CA GLU A 49 -9.50 23.34 -11.54
C GLU A 49 -8.02 23.15 -11.18
N SER A 50 -7.72 22.79 -9.94
CA SER A 50 -6.36 22.49 -9.48
C SER A 50 -5.78 21.27 -10.20
N ILE A 51 -6.57 20.20 -10.32
CA ILE A 51 -6.16 19.00 -11.05
C ILE A 51 -5.93 19.31 -12.53
N ALA A 52 -6.84 20.04 -13.17
CA ALA A 52 -6.70 20.43 -14.57
C ALA A 52 -5.42 21.25 -14.84
N ALA A 53 -5.09 22.20 -13.95
CA ALA A 53 -3.85 22.96 -14.05
C ALA A 53 -2.61 22.07 -13.94
N ARG A 54 -2.59 21.12 -12.99
CA ARG A 54 -1.47 20.19 -12.79
C ARG A 54 -1.30 19.21 -13.94
N VAL A 55 -2.40 18.70 -14.49
CA VAL A 55 -2.39 17.80 -15.65
C VAL A 55 -1.79 18.54 -16.86
N ARG A 56 -2.29 19.74 -17.18
CA ARG A 56 -1.73 20.54 -18.29
C ARG A 56 -0.25 20.85 -18.09
N ALA A 57 0.13 21.28 -16.88
CA ALA A 57 1.54 21.54 -16.56
C ALA A 57 2.45 20.32 -16.77
N SER A 58 1.94 19.12 -16.47
CA SER A 58 2.67 17.85 -16.68
C SER A 58 2.77 17.50 -18.18
N LEU A 59 1.68 17.69 -18.93
CA LEU A 59 1.61 17.40 -20.37
C LEU A 59 2.45 18.36 -21.21
N GLU A 60 2.57 19.61 -20.78
CA GLU A 60 3.30 20.68 -21.48
C GLU A 60 4.78 20.78 -21.07
N ALA A 61 5.25 19.92 -20.16
CA ALA A 61 6.65 19.92 -19.73
C ALA A 61 7.58 19.65 -20.93
N THR A 62 8.55 20.54 -21.16
CA THR A 62 9.45 20.50 -22.32
C THR A 62 10.20 19.16 -22.45
N ASN A 63 10.62 18.63 -21.30
CA ASN A 63 11.32 17.35 -21.18
C ASN A 63 10.42 16.25 -20.62
N GLY A 64 9.10 16.34 -20.81
CA GLY A 64 8.17 15.31 -20.36
C GLY A 64 8.09 14.11 -21.30
N ALA A 65 7.52 13.01 -20.81
CA ALA A 65 7.25 11.80 -21.58
C ALA A 65 6.06 11.93 -22.56
N PHE A 66 5.44 13.11 -22.66
CA PHE A 66 4.24 13.36 -23.45
C PHE A 66 4.55 14.07 -24.76
N ALA A 67 3.70 13.85 -25.76
CA ALA A 67 3.73 14.53 -27.05
C ALA A 67 2.31 14.92 -27.48
N SER A 68 2.13 16.13 -28.00
CA SER A 68 0.88 16.57 -28.59
C SER A 68 0.77 16.09 -30.04
N VAL A 69 -0.36 15.48 -30.39
CA VAL A 69 -0.67 14.99 -31.75
C VAL A 69 -1.63 15.95 -32.48
N GLY A 70 -1.85 17.15 -31.94
CA GLY A 70 -2.81 18.14 -32.44
C GLY A 70 -4.22 17.96 -31.86
N ASN A 71 -5.07 18.98 -32.05
CA ASN A 71 -6.45 19.04 -31.53
C ASN A 71 -6.54 18.75 -30.01
N ASP A 72 -5.58 19.26 -29.23
CA ASP A 72 -5.49 19.05 -27.77
C ASP A 72 -5.39 17.57 -27.34
N LYS A 73 -4.91 16.70 -28.24
CA LYS A 73 -4.69 15.27 -27.95
C LYS A 73 -3.23 14.99 -27.63
N PHE A 74 -3.03 14.13 -26.65
CA PHE A 74 -1.73 13.73 -26.14
C PHE A 74 -1.50 12.23 -26.28
N THR A 75 -0.25 11.87 -26.52
CA THR A 75 0.25 10.49 -26.57
C THR A 75 1.61 10.42 -25.87
N LEU A 76 2.11 9.20 -25.69
CA LEU A 76 3.46 8.98 -25.16
C LEU A 76 4.49 9.28 -26.25
N ARG A 77 5.54 10.02 -25.88
CA ARG A 77 6.65 10.31 -26.77
C ARG A 77 7.37 9.01 -27.11
N GLN A 78 7.53 8.73 -28.41
CA GLN A 78 8.40 7.64 -28.84
C GLN A 78 9.84 8.04 -28.54
N THR A 79 10.43 7.45 -27.51
CA THR A 79 11.86 7.59 -27.22
C THR A 79 12.60 6.49 -27.97
N ALA A 80 13.59 6.88 -28.78
CA ALA A 80 14.58 5.92 -29.25
C ALA A 80 15.27 5.36 -28.00
N GLY A 81 15.12 4.07 -27.73
CA GLY A 81 15.57 3.47 -26.49
C GLY A 81 17.07 3.65 -26.34
N ASP A 82 17.48 4.54 -25.44
CA ASP A 82 18.87 4.65 -25.02
C ASP A 82 19.24 3.35 -24.28
N ASP A 83 20.45 2.87 -24.54
CA ASP A 83 20.95 1.60 -24.03
C ASP A 83 20.82 1.54 -22.51
N LEU A 84 21.05 2.65 -21.79
CA LEU A 84 20.94 2.69 -20.33
C LEU A 84 19.50 2.43 -19.85
N GLN A 85 18.51 3.01 -20.52
CA GLN A 85 17.09 2.84 -20.22
C GLN A 85 16.65 1.43 -20.60
N ASN A 86 17.19 0.84 -21.68
CA ASN A 86 16.93 -0.56 -22.01
C ASN A 86 17.48 -1.51 -20.94
N HIS A 87 18.68 -1.25 -20.41
CA HIS A 87 19.22 -2.02 -19.29
C HIS A 87 18.38 -1.86 -18.01
N ALA A 88 17.91 -0.64 -17.70
CA ALA A 88 17.02 -0.39 -16.57
C ALA A 88 15.67 -1.12 -16.74
N TYR A 89 15.13 -1.12 -17.97
CA TYR A 89 13.90 -1.83 -18.31
C TYR A 89 14.06 -3.34 -18.10
N HIS A 90 15.13 -3.93 -18.61
CA HIS A 90 15.41 -5.37 -18.42
C HIS A 90 15.68 -5.73 -16.96
N PHE A 91 16.31 -4.84 -16.19
CA PHE A 91 16.51 -5.02 -14.76
C PHE A 91 15.17 -5.10 -14.02
N LEU A 92 14.27 -4.15 -14.23
CA LEU A 92 12.94 -4.18 -13.63
C LEU A 92 12.15 -5.41 -14.08
N LYS A 93 12.17 -5.75 -15.37
CA LYS A 93 11.51 -6.95 -15.89
C LYS A 93 12.03 -8.24 -15.26
N LYS A 94 13.33 -8.30 -14.95
CA LYS A 94 13.95 -9.44 -14.26
C LYS A 94 13.60 -9.49 -12.77
N THR A 95 13.61 -8.35 -12.08
CA THR A 95 13.28 -8.33 -10.65
C THR A 95 11.80 -8.55 -10.40
N LYS A 96 10.93 -8.17 -11.34
CA LYS A 96 9.47 -8.14 -11.18
C LYS A 96 9.09 -7.52 -9.83
N ARG A 97 9.76 -6.41 -9.46
CA ARG A 97 9.61 -5.59 -8.23
C ARG A 97 9.91 -4.12 -8.54
N PRO A 98 9.13 -3.13 -8.03
CA PRO A 98 9.53 -1.74 -8.01
C PRO A 98 10.90 -1.60 -7.36
N GLN A 99 11.72 -0.71 -7.89
CA GLN A 99 13.07 -0.50 -7.39
C GLN A 99 13.33 0.97 -7.14
N LYS A 100 14.13 1.27 -6.11
CA LYS A 100 14.60 2.64 -5.89
C LYS A 100 15.57 3.03 -6.98
N GLN A 101 15.63 4.33 -7.29
CA GLN A 101 16.59 4.88 -8.27
C GLN A 101 18.03 4.43 -7.98
N GLY A 102 18.41 4.37 -6.69
CA GLY A 102 19.75 3.93 -6.28
C GLY A 102 20.08 2.50 -6.68
N ASP A 103 19.12 1.57 -6.57
CA ASP A 103 19.32 0.16 -6.93
C ASP A 103 19.42 -0.02 -8.44
N ILE A 104 18.61 0.71 -9.21
CA ILE A 104 18.70 0.77 -10.67
C ILE A 104 20.06 1.28 -11.10
N LEU A 105 20.52 2.41 -10.55
CA LEU A 105 21.83 2.99 -10.87
C LEU A 105 22.98 2.05 -10.49
N ARG A 106 22.89 1.35 -9.36
CA ARG A 106 23.89 0.35 -8.96
C ARG A 106 23.95 -0.80 -9.96
N HIS A 107 22.81 -1.30 -10.43
CA HIS A 107 22.77 -2.32 -11.47
C HIS A 107 23.40 -1.83 -12.78
N LEU A 108 23.03 -0.62 -13.22
CA LEU A 108 23.61 -0.01 -14.42
C LEU A 108 25.13 0.18 -14.30
N GLN A 109 25.63 0.57 -13.12
CA GLN A 109 27.06 0.67 -12.85
C GLN A 109 27.75 -0.69 -13.00
N GLN A 110 27.15 -1.77 -12.50
CA GLN A 110 27.71 -3.13 -12.61
C GLN A 110 27.77 -3.61 -14.06
N VAL A 111 26.73 -3.34 -14.86
CA VAL A 111 26.66 -3.84 -16.24
C VAL A 111 27.49 -2.99 -17.20
N THR A 112 27.52 -1.68 -17.01
CA THR A 112 28.17 -0.74 -17.96
C THR A 112 29.57 -0.32 -17.55
N GLY A 113 29.98 -0.53 -16.29
CA GLY A 113 31.26 -0.06 -15.73
C GLY A 113 31.36 1.46 -15.54
N ARG A 114 30.28 2.21 -15.78
CA ARG A 114 30.28 3.68 -15.70
C ARG A 114 30.18 4.19 -14.27
N GLY A 115 30.72 5.38 -14.03
CA GLY A 115 30.66 6.02 -12.72
C GLY A 115 29.24 6.45 -12.34
N ARG A 116 28.89 6.37 -11.05
CA ARG A 116 27.55 6.74 -10.54
C ARG A 116 27.15 8.18 -10.91
N GLY A 117 28.08 9.13 -10.84
CA GLY A 117 27.81 10.54 -11.19
C GLY A 117 27.45 10.73 -12.67
N GLU A 118 28.11 10.01 -13.57
CA GLU A 118 27.77 10.02 -14.99
C GLU A 118 26.37 9.44 -15.22
N LEU A 119 26.08 8.28 -14.61
CA LEU A 119 24.78 7.64 -14.73
C LEU A 119 23.64 8.52 -14.19
N MET A 120 23.83 9.22 -13.07
CA MET A 120 22.82 10.15 -12.55
C MET A 120 22.50 11.30 -13.51
N SER A 121 23.47 11.73 -14.33
CA SER A 121 23.26 12.81 -15.30
C SER A 121 22.63 12.35 -16.62
N ARG A 122 22.72 11.05 -16.93
CA ARG A 122 22.28 10.47 -18.21
C ARG A 122 20.99 9.66 -18.11
N VAL A 123 20.79 8.99 -16.98
CA VAL A 123 19.63 8.12 -16.76
C VAL A 123 18.48 8.97 -16.27
N ASP A 124 17.65 9.41 -17.21
CA ASP A 124 16.39 10.09 -16.92
C ASP A 124 15.22 9.13 -17.19
N LEU A 125 14.70 8.54 -16.10
CA LEU A 125 13.54 7.65 -16.15
C LEU A 125 12.22 8.43 -16.18
N ASP A 126 12.21 9.71 -15.78
CA ASP A 126 11.03 10.57 -15.85
C ASP A 126 10.71 10.88 -17.33
N CYS A 127 11.73 11.05 -18.17
CA CYS A 127 11.55 11.24 -19.61
C CYS A 127 11.03 9.99 -20.36
N ASP A 128 11.28 8.79 -19.85
CA ASP A 128 10.95 7.55 -20.55
C ASP A 128 9.53 7.08 -20.18
N PRO A 129 8.63 6.90 -21.16
CA PRO A 129 7.23 6.54 -20.91
C PRO A 129 7.06 5.10 -20.39
N ARG A 130 8.06 4.23 -20.54
CA ARG A 130 8.02 2.84 -20.05
C ARG A 130 8.14 2.76 -18.53
N PHE A 131 8.58 3.82 -17.88
CA PHE A 131 8.76 3.87 -16.44
C PHE A 131 7.74 4.81 -15.79
N ALA A 132 7.18 4.35 -14.68
CA ALA A 132 6.32 5.13 -13.80
C ALA A 132 6.92 5.15 -12.40
N ARG A 133 6.76 6.28 -11.71
CA ARG A 133 7.23 6.48 -10.34
C ARG A 133 6.06 6.43 -9.36
N LEU A 134 6.24 5.65 -8.29
CA LEU A 134 5.36 5.61 -7.13
C LEU A 134 5.59 6.82 -6.22
N ASP A 135 4.62 7.12 -5.36
CA ASP A 135 4.73 8.17 -4.34
C ASP A 135 5.85 7.89 -3.33
N GLY A 136 6.19 6.62 -3.09
CA GLY A 136 7.33 6.21 -2.27
C GLY A 136 8.70 6.46 -2.93
N GLY A 137 8.72 6.86 -4.20
CA GLY A 137 9.93 7.14 -4.98
C GLY A 137 10.52 5.92 -5.69
N GLU A 138 9.89 4.75 -5.59
CA GLU A 138 10.24 3.57 -6.38
C GLU A 138 9.74 3.67 -7.82
N TRP A 139 10.46 2.99 -8.71
CA TRP A 139 10.20 2.93 -10.14
C TRP A 139 9.69 1.57 -10.54
N LEU A 140 8.71 1.55 -11.43
CA LEU A 140 8.11 0.35 -11.99
C LEU A 140 7.84 0.53 -13.49
N LEU A 141 7.51 -0.56 -14.16
CA LEU A 141 7.18 -0.52 -15.58
C LEU A 141 5.71 -0.16 -15.80
N THR A 142 5.45 0.80 -16.68
CA THR A 142 4.11 1.29 -17.01
C THR A 142 3.18 0.19 -17.53
N GLU A 143 3.75 -0.84 -18.17
CA GLU A 143 3.04 -2.02 -18.68
C GLU A 143 2.56 -3.00 -17.59
N TRP A 144 3.09 -2.89 -16.36
CA TRP A 144 2.74 -3.78 -15.27
C TRP A 144 1.34 -3.51 -14.73
N GLN A 145 0.57 -4.58 -14.54
CA GLN A 145 -0.78 -4.53 -13.99
C GLN A 145 -0.80 -5.02 -12.53
N PRO A 146 -1.31 -4.22 -11.57
CA PRO A 146 -1.54 -4.68 -10.20
C PRO A 146 -2.49 -5.87 -10.21
N ALA A 147 -2.07 -6.97 -9.61
CA ALA A 147 -2.91 -8.12 -9.33
C ALA A 147 -3.57 -8.05 -7.95
N ASN A 148 -3.27 -7.05 -7.13
CA ASN A 148 -3.77 -6.93 -5.75
C ASN A 148 -5.29 -7.18 -5.65
N ASP A 149 -6.11 -6.55 -6.49
CA ASP A 149 -7.57 -6.73 -6.47
C ASP A 149 -8.00 -8.15 -6.87
N LYS A 150 -7.35 -8.73 -7.88
CA LYS A 150 -7.61 -10.12 -8.31
C LYS A 150 -7.24 -11.10 -7.20
N ILE A 151 -6.12 -10.85 -6.52
CA ILE A 151 -5.65 -11.67 -5.40
C ILE A 151 -6.61 -11.57 -4.22
N VAL A 152 -7.09 -10.37 -3.86
CA VAL A 152 -8.14 -10.23 -2.83
C VAL A 152 -9.38 -11.04 -3.20
N GLN A 153 -9.88 -10.88 -4.42
CA GLN A 153 -11.09 -11.60 -4.88
C GLN A 153 -10.88 -13.12 -4.84
N MET A 154 -9.72 -13.60 -5.29
CA MET A 154 -9.36 -15.02 -5.27
C MET A 154 -9.28 -15.55 -3.84
N MET A 155 -8.59 -14.83 -2.94
CA MET A 155 -8.45 -15.22 -1.53
C MET A 155 -9.82 -15.28 -0.84
N GLN A 156 -10.70 -14.31 -1.09
CA GLN A 156 -12.07 -14.31 -0.58
C GLN A 156 -12.91 -15.46 -1.16
N ALA A 157 -12.85 -15.68 -2.48
CA ALA A 157 -13.62 -16.74 -3.14
C ALA A 157 -13.20 -18.15 -2.67
N ARG A 158 -11.93 -18.33 -2.34
CA ARG A 158 -11.38 -19.61 -1.86
C ARG A 158 -11.37 -19.73 -0.33
N GLY A 159 -11.78 -18.70 0.41
CA GLY A 159 -11.69 -18.66 1.88
C GLY A 159 -10.25 -18.71 2.42
N ILE A 160 -9.26 -18.39 1.59
CA ILE A 160 -7.84 -18.45 1.95
C ILE A 160 -7.47 -17.13 2.61
N ARG A 161 -7.13 -17.17 3.90
CA ARG A 161 -6.68 -15.97 4.62
C ARG A 161 -5.18 -15.72 4.49
N ARG A 162 -4.37 -16.78 4.44
CA ARG A 162 -2.90 -16.71 4.38
C ARG A 162 -2.38 -17.58 3.26
N ALA A 163 -1.45 -17.06 2.47
CA ALA A 163 -0.75 -17.80 1.44
C ALA A 163 0.59 -17.14 1.09
N ASP A 164 1.48 -17.87 0.42
CA ASP A 164 2.71 -17.28 -0.08
C ASP A 164 2.45 -16.30 -1.22
N SER A 165 3.13 -15.16 -1.20
CA SER A 165 3.02 -14.11 -2.20
C SER A 165 3.33 -14.58 -3.63
N VAL A 166 4.28 -15.52 -3.78
CA VAL A 166 4.70 -16.05 -5.08
C VAL A 166 3.61 -16.95 -5.63
N ASP A 167 3.12 -17.89 -4.83
CA ASP A 167 2.05 -18.82 -5.22
C ASP A 167 0.78 -18.07 -5.63
N LEU A 168 0.40 -17.03 -4.87
CA LEU A 168 -0.77 -16.19 -5.19
C LEU A 168 -0.61 -15.49 -6.56
N LEU A 169 0.59 -14.98 -6.85
CA LEU A 169 0.85 -14.31 -8.12
C LEU A 169 0.92 -15.31 -9.29
N GLU A 170 1.45 -16.50 -9.07
CA GLU A 170 1.46 -17.58 -10.06
C GLU A 170 0.04 -17.99 -10.44
N LEU A 171 -0.83 -18.23 -9.45
CA LEU A 171 -2.24 -18.56 -9.70
C LEU A 171 -2.95 -17.49 -10.53
N VAL A 172 -2.71 -16.20 -10.25
CA VAL A 172 -3.30 -15.11 -11.04
C VAL A 172 -2.74 -15.04 -12.46
N ASN A 173 -1.45 -15.37 -12.64
CA ASN A 173 -0.83 -15.44 -13.97
C ASN A 173 -1.25 -16.68 -14.77
N GLU A 174 -1.66 -17.77 -14.11
CA GLU A 174 -2.25 -18.93 -14.79
C GLU A 174 -3.67 -18.63 -15.26
N GLU A 175 -4.46 -17.93 -14.44
CA GLU A 175 -5.84 -17.55 -14.78
C GLU A 175 -5.92 -16.41 -15.80
N ALA A 176 -4.95 -15.49 -15.79
CA ALA A 176 -4.86 -14.42 -16.76
C ALA A 176 -3.85 -14.78 -17.84
N GLU A 177 -4.26 -14.88 -19.11
CA GLU A 177 -3.38 -15.13 -20.28
C GLU A 177 -2.31 -14.05 -20.54
N GLN A 178 -1.93 -13.25 -19.52
CA GLN A 178 -1.02 -12.10 -19.60
C GLN A 178 0.07 -12.18 -18.51
N GLU A 179 1.34 -12.18 -18.96
CA GLU A 179 2.55 -12.31 -18.12
C GLU A 179 2.96 -11.06 -17.32
N TYR A 180 2.16 -9.99 -17.32
CA TYR A 180 2.56 -8.68 -16.80
C TYR A 180 1.91 -8.30 -15.47
N HIS A 181 1.37 -9.27 -14.74
CA HIS A 181 0.83 -9.00 -13.41
C HIS A 181 1.95 -8.88 -12.38
N ILE A 182 1.77 -7.93 -11.47
CA ILE A 182 2.64 -7.70 -10.34
C ILE A 182 1.83 -7.69 -9.05
N PHE A 183 2.43 -8.19 -7.98
CA PHE A 183 1.81 -8.19 -6.66
C PHE A 183 2.76 -7.55 -5.65
N TYR A 184 2.32 -6.43 -5.06
CA TYR A 184 3.00 -5.79 -3.93
C TYR A 184 2.01 -5.56 -2.81
N PRO A 185 1.90 -6.51 -1.88
CA PRO A 185 1.03 -6.36 -0.72
C PRO A 185 1.47 -5.22 0.20
N GLU A 186 2.74 -4.80 0.17
CA GLU A 186 3.26 -3.76 1.06
C GLU A 186 2.66 -2.37 0.82
N TYR A 187 2.12 -2.13 -0.38
CA TYR A 187 1.50 -0.86 -0.76
C TYR A 187 -0.02 -0.86 -0.64
N ASP A 188 -0.60 -1.94 -0.13
CA ASP A 188 -2.05 -2.12 -0.07
C ASP A 188 -2.50 -2.48 1.35
N PRO A 189 -3.29 -1.60 2.01
CA PRO A 189 -3.66 -1.77 3.41
C PRO A 189 -4.54 -2.99 3.68
N ARG A 190 -5.06 -3.66 2.64
CA ARG A 190 -5.85 -4.90 2.76
C ARG A 190 -4.99 -6.12 3.08
N PHE A 191 -3.67 -5.99 2.94
CA PHE A 191 -2.73 -7.07 3.17
C PHE A 191 -1.80 -6.76 4.34
N ALA A 192 -1.48 -7.79 5.12
CA ALA A 192 -0.36 -7.78 6.05
C ALA A 192 0.70 -8.77 5.54
N LEU A 193 1.96 -8.34 5.47
CA LEU A 193 3.06 -9.15 4.99
C LEU A 193 3.96 -9.57 6.16
N VAL A 194 4.19 -10.88 6.29
CA VAL A 194 5.17 -11.45 7.24
C VAL A 194 6.12 -12.34 6.44
N GLY A 195 7.28 -11.80 6.08
CA GLY A 195 8.24 -12.51 5.21
C GLY A 195 7.68 -12.64 3.78
N THR A 196 7.45 -13.87 3.32
CA THR A 196 6.82 -14.16 2.01
C THR A 196 5.33 -14.45 2.12
N VAL A 197 4.82 -14.62 3.34
CA VAL A 197 3.42 -14.97 3.61
C VAL A 197 2.60 -13.70 3.70
N VAL A 198 1.53 -13.66 2.91
CA VAL A 198 0.55 -12.58 2.87
C VAL A 198 -0.71 -13.00 3.58
N GLU A 199 -1.17 -12.16 4.48
CA GLU A 199 -2.47 -12.26 5.13
C GLU A 199 -3.46 -11.25 4.54
N CYS A 200 -4.59 -11.71 4.02
CA CYS A 200 -5.67 -10.85 3.58
C CYS A 200 -6.57 -10.49 4.77
N LEU A 201 -6.60 -9.21 5.15
CA LEU A 201 -7.34 -8.70 6.31
C LEU A 201 -8.86 -8.60 6.06
N LEU A 202 -9.30 -8.83 4.82
CA LEU A 202 -10.72 -8.78 4.43
C LEU A 202 -11.40 -10.16 4.47
N VAL A 203 -10.66 -11.23 4.74
CA VAL A 203 -11.23 -12.58 4.90
C VAL A 203 -11.51 -12.79 6.38
N GLU A 204 -12.79 -12.90 6.75
CA GLU A 204 -13.22 -13.09 8.13
C GLU A 204 -12.71 -14.43 8.72
N LEU A 205 -12.42 -14.43 10.02
CA LEU A 205 -11.88 -15.58 10.78
C LEU A 205 -12.72 -16.85 10.64
N GLU A 206 -14.05 -16.72 10.59
CA GLU A 206 -14.97 -17.86 10.57
C GLU A 206 -15.00 -18.57 9.21
N ALA A 207 -14.71 -17.86 8.11
CA ALA A 207 -14.68 -18.42 6.76
C ALA A 207 -13.40 -19.23 6.46
N ALA A 208 -12.27 -18.90 7.10
CA ALA A 208 -11.02 -19.63 6.92
C ALA A 208 -11.01 -21.00 7.63
N ALA A 209 -11.69 -21.10 8.78
CA ALA A 209 -11.78 -22.34 9.56
C ALA A 209 -12.56 -23.46 8.84
N THR A 210 -13.38 -23.13 7.84
CA THR A 210 -14.16 -24.12 7.07
C THR A 210 -13.40 -24.67 5.86
N ALA A 211 -12.27 -24.08 5.46
CA ALA A 211 -11.46 -24.53 4.34
C ALA A 211 -10.27 -25.42 4.77
N GLU A 212 -9.81 -25.33 6.01
CA GLU A 212 -8.64 -26.09 6.50
C GLU A 212 -8.95 -27.54 6.93
N ASP A 213 -10.22 -27.97 6.97
CA ASP A 213 -10.60 -29.34 7.42
C ASP A 213 -10.61 -30.41 6.32
N THR A 214 -9.91 -30.18 5.19
CA THR A 214 -9.73 -31.21 4.15
C THR A 214 -8.30 -31.24 3.62
N GLY A 215 -7.35 -31.76 4.41
CA GLY A 215 -6.03 -32.05 3.85
C GLY A 215 -4.92 -32.43 4.82
N MET A 216 -4.74 -33.74 5.00
CA MET A 216 -3.50 -34.44 5.42
C MET A 216 -3.09 -34.45 6.91
N LYS A 217 -3.33 -35.64 7.48
CA LYS A 217 -2.56 -36.28 8.55
C LYS A 217 -1.05 -36.30 8.26
N THR A 218 -0.23 -35.94 9.25
CA THR A 218 0.88 -36.80 9.71
C THR A 218 1.22 -36.50 11.17
N GLU A 219 1.51 -37.57 11.89
CA GLU A 219 1.65 -37.74 13.34
C GLU A 219 2.99 -37.20 13.92
N GLU A 220 2.91 -36.75 15.18
CA GLU A 220 3.77 -37.04 16.37
C GLU A 220 5.32 -37.04 16.23
N ASP A 221 6.16 -36.61 17.18
CA ASP A 221 6.02 -36.50 18.64
C ASP A 221 7.21 -35.73 19.28
N ASN A 222 7.05 -35.47 20.59
CA ASN A 222 7.99 -35.09 21.66
C ASN A 222 8.35 -33.59 21.86
N MET A 223 7.81 -32.91 22.89
CA MET A 223 7.95 -33.05 24.37
C MET A 223 9.31 -32.53 24.86
N THR A 224 9.40 -31.37 25.52
CA THR A 224 9.39 -31.18 26.99
C THR A 224 9.46 -29.65 27.30
N THR A 225 8.55 -29.06 28.10
CA THR A 225 8.68 -28.74 29.56
C THR A 225 9.60 -27.52 29.81
N THR A 226 9.34 -26.47 30.58
CA THR A 226 8.23 -25.90 31.37
C THR A 226 8.81 -24.59 31.89
N GLU A 227 8.09 -23.46 31.87
CA GLU A 227 8.24 -22.47 32.93
C GLU A 227 6.91 -21.70 33.10
N GLN A 228 6.30 -21.97 34.26
CA GLN A 228 5.09 -21.34 34.76
C GLN A 228 5.42 -19.99 35.40
N ALA A 229 4.60 -18.99 35.10
CA ALA A 229 4.29 -17.91 36.03
C ALA A 229 2.77 -17.69 36.05
N THR A 230 2.11 -18.42 36.95
CA THR A 230 0.84 -18.08 37.63
C THR A 230 0.90 -16.67 38.22
N VAL A 231 -0.15 -15.86 38.43
CA VAL A 231 -1.62 -15.92 38.36
C VAL A 231 -2.08 -14.48 38.63
N THR A 232 -3.16 -14.01 37.99
CA THR A 232 -4.28 -13.36 38.69
C THR A 232 -5.47 -13.32 37.74
N SER A 233 -6.35 -14.31 37.90
CA SER A 233 -7.71 -14.29 37.37
C SER A 233 -8.57 -13.43 38.30
N GLN A 234 -9.30 -12.46 37.75
CA GLN A 234 -10.50 -11.93 38.38
C GLN A 234 -11.71 -12.22 37.49
N ALA A 235 -12.65 -12.89 38.16
CA ALA A 235 -14.01 -13.30 37.83
C ALA A 235 -14.73 -12.58 36.69
N THR A 236 -15.24 -13.42 35.79
CA THR A 236 -16.57 -13.38 35.15
C THR A 236 -17.61 -12.46 35.79
N GLU A 237 -18.16 -11.55 34.97
CA GLU A 237 -19.60 -11.31 34.91
C GLU A 237 -20.04 -11.49 33.44
N THR A 238 -20.58 -12.67 33.14
CA THR A 238 -21.41 -12.90 31.96
C THR A 238 -22.75 -12.20 32.18
N THR A 239 -22.86 -10.96 31.74
CA THR A 239 -24.10 -10.20 31.74
C THR A 239 -24.99 -10.69 30.60
N ASP A 240 -26.15 -11.24 30.95
CA ASP A 240 -27.24 -11.61 30.03
C ASP A 240 -27.55 -10.45 29.06
N LEU A 241 -27.25 -10.65 27.77
CA LEU A 241 -27.39 -9.65 26.71
C LEU A 241 -28.84 -9.43 26.24
N SER A 242 -29.83 -10.10 26.83
CA SER A 242 -31.22 -10.09 26.33
C SER A 242 -32.13 -9.00 26.91
N ALA A 243 -31.61 -8.09 27.76
CA ALA A 243 -32.42 -7.04 28.40
C ALA A 243 -31.74 -5.66 28.52
N ILE A 244 -30.66 -5.42 27.77
CA ILE A 244 -29.98 -4.12 27.80
C ILE A 244 -30.73 -3.15 26.88
N SER A 245 -31.25 -2.07 27.45
CA SER A 245 -31.86 -1.00 26.65
C SER A 245 -30.81 -0.38 25.73
N THR A 246 -31.17 -0.02 24.50
CA THR A 246 -30.24 0.59 23.52
C THR A 246 -29.46 1.77 24.10
N HIS A 247 -30.07 2.55 24.99
CA HIS A 247 -29.43 3.65 25.71
C HIS A 247 -28.31 3.20 26.65
N GLN A 248 -28.47 2.08 27.36
CA GLN A 248 -27.41 1.52 28.22
C GLN A 248 -26.24 0.95 27.42
N LEU A 249 -26.53 0.36 26.25
CA LEU A 249 -25.50 -0.11 25.34
C LEU A 249 -24.65 1.06 24.81
N VAL A 250 -25.31 2.12 24.33
CA VAL A 250 -24.63 3.33 23.85
C VAL A 250 -23.78 3.97 24.95
N ALA A 251 -24.31 4.09 26.17
CA ALA A 251 -23.55 4.62 27.31
C ALA A 251 -22.32 3.76 27.65
N THR A 252 -22.43 2.43 27.56
CA THR A 252 -21.33 1.50 27.81
C THR A 252 -20.24 1.63 26.75
N VAL A 253 -20.64 1.70 25.47
CA VAL A 253 -19.71 1.89 24.35
C VAL A 253 -19.01 3.24 24.44
N LEU A 254 -19.73 4.33 24.72
CA LEU A 254 -19.13 5.66 24.89
C LEU A 254 -18.13 5.68 26.06
N LYS A 255 -18.46 5.01 27.17
CA LYS A 255 -17.53 4.87 28.29
C LYS A 255 -16.26 4.12 27.88
N GLN A 256 -16.40 2.96 27.23
CA GLN A 256 -15.25 2.19 26.75
C GLN A 256 -14.38 2.99 25.77
N LEU A 257 -15.00 3.71 24.82
CA LEU A 257 -14.26 4.56 23.87
C LEU A 257 -13.55 5.72 24.56
N THR A 258 -14.15 6.28 25.62
CA THR A 258 -13.52 7.33 26.44
C THR A 258 -12.33 6.78 27.21
N ASP A 259 -12.47 5.60 27.82
CA ASP A 259 -11.41 4.93 28.57
C ASP A 259 -10.22 4.62 27.64
N VAL A 260 -10.48 4.04 26.46
CA VAL A 260 -9.45 3.78 25.44
C VAL A 260 -8.80 5.06 24.93
N SER A 261 -9.57 6.14 24.71
CA SER A 261 -9.01 7.44 24.33
C SER A 261 -8.05 7.99 25.38
N ASN A 262 -8.37 7.82 26.66
CA ASN A 262 -7.50 8.23 27.77
C ASN A 262 -6.23 7.37 27.85
N GLU A 263 -6.34 6.06 27.66
CA GLU A 263 -5.18 5.16 27.61
C GLU A 263 -4.23 5.51 26.45
N LEU A 264 -4.78 5.81 25.26
CA LEU A 264 -3.96 6.25 24.11
C LEU A 264 -3.28 7.59 24.37
N LYS A 265 -3.96 8.54 25.04
CA LYS A 265 -3.35 9.82 25.45
C LYS A 265 -2.23 9.60 26.46
N GLN A 266 -2.42 8.70 27.42
CA GLN A 266 -1.38 8.36 28.39
C GLN A 266 -0.17 7.72 27.68
N ARG A 267 -0.40 6.75 26.80
CA ARG A 267 0.65 6.13 25.98
C ARG A 267 1.44 7.18 25.18
N ASN A 268 0.76 8.15 24.57
CA ASN A 268 1.41 9.22 23.82
C ASN A 268 2.30 10.13 24.70
N GLN A 269 1.96 10.28 25.98
CA GLN A 269 2.76 11.02 26.97
C GLN A 269 3.96 10.21 27.49
N ASP A 270 3.87 8.88 27.48
CA ASP A 270 4.93 7.99 27.97
C ASP A 270 6.04 7.76 26.93
N ILE A 271 5.70 7.77 25.63
CA ILE A 271 6.66 7.55 24.52
C ILE A 271 7.91 8.46 24.59
N PRO A 272 7.83 9.78 24.87
CA PRO A 272 9.02 10.61 25.05
C PRO A 272 10.02 10.08 26.09
N ASN A 273 9.56 9.48 27.19
CA ASN A 273 10.43 8.91 28.22
C ASN A 273 11.11 7.62 27.76
N GLU A 274 10.41 6.80 26.98
CA GLU A 274 10.98 5.60 26.35
C GLU A 274 12.01 5.96 25.28
N VAL A 275 11.76 7.02 24.51
CA VAL A 275 12.71 7.54 23.52
C VAL A 275 13.99 8.01 24.20
N LEU A 276 13.90 8.68 25.35
CA LEU A 276 15.08 9.04 26.14
C LEU A 276 15.84 7.80 26.63
N THR A 277 15.13 6.74 26.98
CA THR A 277 15.74 5.47 27.41
C THR A 277 16.48 4.80 26.25
N LEU A 278 15.86 4.71 25.07
CA LEU A 278 16.48 4.14 23.87
C LEU A 278 17.62 4.99 23.32
N PHE A 279 17.53 6.31 23.50
CA PHE A 279 18.62 7.23 23.16
C PHE A 279 19.86 6.97 24.02
N ASN A 280 19.66 6.73 25.33
CA ASN A 280 20.76 6.37 26.23
C ASN A 280 21.39 5.00 25.92
N SER A 281 20.66 4.10 25.24
CA SER A 281 21.18 2.81 24.77
C SER A 281 21.60 2.81 23.30
N GLU A 282 21.68 3.98 22.65
CA GLU A 282 22.06 4.17 21.24
C GLU A 282 21.20 3.37 20.22
N ASP A 283 19.98 3.01 20.58
CA ASP A 283 19.06 2.25 19.70
C ASP A 283 18.23 3.19 18.82
N LEU A 284 18.82 3.61 17.70
CA LEU A 284 18.16 4.48 16.73
C LEU A 284 16.97 3.82 16.04
N ALA A 285 17.00 2.50 15.84
CA ALA A 285 15.92 1.77 15.19
C ALA A 285 14.67 1.72 16.08
N GLY A 286 14.85 1.46 17.38
CA GLY A 286 13.77 1.51 18.35
C GLY A 286 13.15 2.91 18.49
N ILE A 287 13.95 3.97 18.39
CA ILE A 287 13.45 5.37 18.39
C ILE A 287 12.57 5.64 17.17
N GLU A 288 12.95 5.18 15.98
CA GLU A 288 12.15 5.36 14.76
C GLU A 288 10.79 4.66 14.88
N VAL A 289 10.78 3.44 15.45
CA VAL A 289 9.53 2.70 15.74
C VAL A 289 8.65 3.48 16.72
N LEU A 290 9.21 3.99 17.82
CA LEU A 290 8.47 4.77 18.81
C LEU A 290 7.93 6.09 18.24
N MET A 291 8.68 6.77 17.36
CA MET A 291 8.19 7.98 16.68
C MET A 291 7.03 7.67 15.73
N GLY A 292 7.12 6.55 15.00
CA GLY A 292 6.03 6.06 14.14
C GLY A 292 4.80 5.62 14.93
N GLU A 293 4.99 5.02 16.10
CA GLU A 293 3.92 4.71 17.06
C GLU A 293 3.26 6.00 17.58
N ARG A 294 4.06 6.97 18.04
CA ARG A 294 3.56 8.26 18.57
C ARG A 294 2.63 8.97 17.60
N LYS A 295 3.01 9.01 16.32
CA LYS A 295 2.19 9.65 15.27
C LYS A 295 0.85 8.93 15.09
N ARG A 296 0.84 7.59 15.11
CA ARG A 296 -0.37 6.78 14.96
C ARG A 296 -1.27 6.87 16.18
N VAL A 297 -0.71 6.74 17.38
CA VAL A 297 -1.42 6.83 18.66
C VAL A 297 -2.04 8.22 18.84
N GLY A 298 -1.29 9.29 18.53
CA GLY A 298 -1.79 10.65 18.60
C GLY A 298 -2.99 10.90 17.69
N ALA A 299 -2.87 10.55 16.40
CA ALA A 299 -3.95 10.71 15.43
C ALA A 299 -5.21 9.92 15.85
N LEU A 300 -5.04 8.66 16.26
CA LEU A 300 -6.16 7.82 16.70
C LEU A 300 -6.83 8.36 17.97
N ALA A 301 -6.06 8.88 18.92
CA ALA A 301 -6.59 9.47 20.15
C ALA A 301 -7.43 10.73 19.88
N ASP A 302 -6.98 11.58 18.94
CA ASP A 302 -7.70 12.78 18.54
C ASP A 302 -9.00 12.45 17.79
N ASP A 303 -8.96 11.48 16.87
CA ASP A 303 -10.13 10.99 16.13
C ASP A 303 -11.18 10.39 17.07
N LEU A 304 -10.75 9.55 18.03
CA LEU A 304 -11.63 8.97 19.06
C LEU A 304 -12.24 10.04 19.96
N ALA A 305 -11.45 11.03 20.39
CA ALA A 305 -11.95 12.13 21.22
C ALA A 305 -12.99 12.96 20.47
N LEU A 306 -12.77 13.23 19.18
CA LEU A 306 -13.71 13.95 18.33
C LEU A 306 -15.01 13.14 18.14
N PHE A 307 -14.89 11.83 17.90
CA PHE A 307 -16.03 10.92 17.78
C PHE A 307 -16.87 10.88 19.06
N VAL A 308 -16.24 10.68 20.22
CA VAL A 308 -16.91 10.69 21.53
C VAL A 308 -17.59 12.04 21.78
N SER A 309 -16.91 13.16 21.50
CA SER A 309 -17.48 14.50 21.70
C SER A 309 -18.76 14.72 20.89
N LYS A 310 -18.77 14.26 19.63
CA LYS A 310 -19.91 14.39 18.72
C LYS A 310 -21.11 13.57 19.18
N TRP A 311 -20.87 12.33 19.62
CA TRP A 311 -21.93 11.42 20.06
C TRP A 311 -22.41 11.67 21.49
N SER A 312 -21.62 12.37 22.31
CA SER A 312 -22.05 12.82 23.65
C SER A 312 -22.92 14.08 23.62
N ALA A 313 -22.98 14.77 22.48
CA ALA A 313 -23.73 16.03 22.30
C ALA A 313 -25.13 15.83 21.68
N GLU A 314 -25.45 14.61 21.22
CA GLU A 314 -26.77 14.18 20.74
C GLU A 314 -27.56 13.50 21.86
#